data_AF-A0A0M0TEL5-F1
#
_entry.id   AF-A0A0M0TEL5-F1
#
_cell.length_a   1.000
_cell.length_b   1.000
_cell.length_c   1.000
_cell.angle_alpha   90.00
_cell.angle_beta   90.00
_cell.angle_gamma   90.00
#
_symmetry.space_group_name_H-M   'P 1'
#
loop_
_entity.id
_entity.type
_entity.pdbx_description
1 polymer ?
#
loop_
_entity_poly.entity_id
_entity_poly.type
_entity_poly.pdbx_seq_one_letter_code
_entity_poly.pdbx_strand_id
1 'polypeptide(L)'
;MENKKALQISIIKTNIGKCFITDCNVTSGYSFDYHNTQIDKLLFDGHKATETFAKNWFEIPTYPEKVEALITGEKQNRRFKLKDKELQSTKLPLEIPYDERNVFDEDVLYSLYSLTYDVVPDYLVLIDVNFNLICEVDNFRETPEFNYPAVRKYDFSDQQYSVINQNIKHSLIDSIIVPAPLLASSPCKISSKEMYDLVRQHVKDNINPKLARITSDYDFCFEVKKIIPLLEPCTFSYRDMFARTKKQRGKIHFKTATSKEITIYEMTHNQRNYNGYTPIKEFSASNEWELKEMIDNFLSELMDVIHAPIEECPHCNGTGYLQNEE
;
A
#
# COMPACT_ATOMS: atom_id res chain seq x y z
N MET A 1 11.28 -10.72 42.68
CA MET A 1 11.17 -9.35 42.14
C MET A 1 12.11 -9.26 40.96
N GLU A 2 11.64 -9.69 39.79
CA GLU A 2 12.37 -9.45 38.55
C GLU A 2 12.30 -7.95 38.25
N ASN A 3 13.45 -7.32 38.06
CA ASN A 3 13.54 -5.97 37.52
C ASN A 3 12.85 -5.99 36.14
N LYS A 4 11.56 -5.63 36.09
CA LYS A 4 10.89 -5.31 34.83
C LYS A 4 11.66 -4.16 34.22
N LYS A 5 12.49 -4.48 33.23
CA LYS A 5 13.26 -3.50 32.47
C LYS A 5 12.26 -2.48 31.92
N ALA A 6 12.39 -1.21 32.29
CA ALA A 6 11.51 -0.16 31.83
C ALA A 6 11.46 -0.16 30.30
N LEU A 7 10.25 -0.04 29.74
CA LEU A 7 10.07 -0.04 28.30
C LEU A 7 10.72 1.21 27.72
N GLN A 8 11.56 1.07 26.70
CA GLN A 8 12.18 2.21 26.03
C GLN A 8 11.35 2.56 24.79
N ILE A 9 10.86 3.79 24.73
CA ILE A 9 10.12 4.31 23.58
C ILE A 9 10.83 5.57 23.10
N SER A 10 11.12 5.65 21.82
CA SER A 10 11.64 6.87 21.21
C SER A 10 10.49 7.73 20.72
N ILE A 11 10.57 9.05 20.92
CA ILE A 11 9.50 10.00 20.60
C ILE A 11 10.01 11.19 19.78
N ILE A 12 9.21 11.62 18.81
CA ILE A 12 9.36 12.85 18.03
C ILE A 12 8.19 13.74 18.35
N LYS A 13 8.45 15.00 18.69
CA LYS A 13 7.42 15.98 19.01
C LYS A 13 7.25 16.97 17.87
N THR A 14 6.00 17.25 17.49
CA THR A 14 5.69 18.25 16.47
C THR A 14 4.94 19.44 17.08
N ASN A 15 5.05 20.59 16.43
CA ASN A 15 4.34 21.83 16.80
C ASN A 15 2.82 21.76 16.66
N ILE A 16 2.29 20.83 15.85
CA ILE A 16 0.85 20.72 15.56
C ILE A 16 0.10 19.97 16.68
N GLY A 17 0.78 19.56 17.75
CA GLY A 17 0.16 18.70 18.76
C GLY A 17 -0.08 17.32 18.17
N LYS A 18 1.00 16.73 17.64
CA LYS A 18 1.13 15.33 17.25
C LYS A 18 2.51 14.85 17.66
N CYS A 19 2.63 13.64 18.17
CA CYS A 19 3.91 13.02 18.45
C CYS A 19 4.00 11.67 17.75
N PHE A 20 5.19 11.32 17.28
CA PHE A 20 5.47 10.01 16.70
C PHE A 20 6.29 9.20 17.66
N ILE A 21 5.90 7.96 17.89
CA ILE A 21 6.55 7.05 18.82
C ILE A 21 6.97 5.75 18.13
N THR A 22 8.07 5.17 18.59
CA THR A 22 8.52 3.84 18.18
C THR A 22 9.23 3.12 19.31
N ASP A 23 9.02 1.81 19.40
CA ASP A 23 9.76 0.90 20.29
C ASP A 23 10.78 0.05 19.51
N CYS A 24 10.97 0.34 18.21
CA CYS A 24 11.94 -0.32 17.36
C CYS A 24 13.23 0.51 17.25
N ASN A 25 14.35 -0.07 17.67
CA ASN A 25 15.66 0.60 17.64
C ASN A 25 16.45 0.32 16.35
N VAL A 26 15.88 -0.44 15.42
CA VAL A 26 16.54 -0.87 14.18
C VAL A 26 15.86 -0.17 13.01
N THR A 27 16.64 0.21 11.99
CA THR A 27 16.12 0.93 10.81
C THR A 27 15.87 0.04 9.59
N SER A 28 16.45 -1.17 9.54
CA SER A 28 16.26 -2.11 8.42
C SER A 28 16.62 -3.56 8.80
N GLY A 29 16.18 -4.52 7.98
CA GLY A 29 16.50 -5.94 8.11
C GLY A 29 15.43 -6.77 8.82
N TYR A 30 15.70 -8.06 9.04
CA TYR A 30 14.73 -9.02 9.56
C TYR A 30 14.05 -8.57 10.86
N SER A 31 14.82 -8.02 11.80
CA SER A 31 14.29 -7.54 13.09
C SER A 31 13.39 -6.31 12.94
N PHE A 32 13.61 -5.46 11.94
CA PHE A 32 12.72 -4.36 11.61
C PHE A 32 11.45 -4.87 10.92
N ASP A 33 11.59 -5.87 10.06
CA ASP A 33 10.48 -6.35 9.25
C ASP A 33 9.43 -7.15 10.02
N TYR A 34 9.88 -7.89 11.03
CA TYR A 34 9.06 -8.75 11.90
C TYR A 34 9.06 -8.25 13.35
N HIS A 35 9.23 -6.94 13.56
CA HIS A 35 9.18 -6.33 14.87
C HIS A 35 7.79 -6.51 15.49
N ASN A 36 7.74 -7.08 16.70
CA ASN A 36 6.49 -7.23 17.44
C ASN A 36 6.39 -6.09 18.44
N THR A 37 5.63 -5.05 18.08
CA THR A 37 5.52 -3.85 18.91
C THR A 37 4.78 -4.14 20.22
N GLN A 38 5.24 -3.48 21.28
CA GLN A 38 4.53 -3.45 22.56
C GLN A 38 3.57 -2.25 22.63
N ILE A 39 3.68 -1.28 21.72
CA ILE A 39 2.90 -0.03 21.70
C ILE A 39 1.41 -0.31 21.53
N ASP A 40 1.02 -1.31 20.73
CA ASP A 40 -0.40 -1.66 20.48
C ASP A 40 -1.19 -2.03 21.74
N LYS A 41 -0.48 -2.46 22.80
CA LYS A 41 -1.08 -2.88 24.08
C LYS A 41 -1.15 -1.74 25.09
N LEU A 42 -0.61 -0.57 24.74
CA LEU A 42 -0.50 0.58 25.61
C LEU A 42 -1.53 1.64 25.26
N LEU A 43 -1.89 2.41 26.28
CA LEU A 43 -2.71 3.61 26.22
C LEU A 43 -1.84 4.77 26.68
N PHE A 44 -1.75 5.80 25.86
CA PHE A 44 -1.02 7.04 26.09
C PHE A 44 -2.06 8.09 26.45
N ASP A 45 -2.14 8.46 27.73
CA ASP A 45 -3.18 9.34 28.28
C ASP A 45 -4.61 8.91 27.91
N GLY A 46 -4.87 7.60 27.90
CA GLY A 46 -6.16 7.01 27.55
C GLY A 46 -6.39 6.83 26.04
N HIS A 47 -5.47 7.29 25.18
CA HIS A 47 -5.54 7.12 23.73
C HIS A 47 -4.67 5.96 23.25
N LYS A 48 -5.18 5.18 22.29
CA LYS A 48 -4.37 4.21 21.56
C LYS A 48 -3.54 4.92 20.50
N ALA A 49 -2.33 4.45 20.29
CA ALA A 49 -1.51 4.92 19.19
C ALA A 49 -2.08 4.42 17.85
N THR A 50 -2.00 5.24 16.82
CA THR A 50 -2.45 4.90 15.47
C THR A 50 -1.25 4.61 14.57
N GLU A 51 -1.36 3.59 13.70
CA GLU A 51 -0.32 3.31 12.72
C GLU A 51 -0.11 4.50 11.77
N THR A 52 1.13 4.75 11.41
CA THR A 52 1.49 5.79 10.43
C THR A 52 1.87 5.17 9.08
N PHE A 53 2.11 6.01 8.08
CA PHE A 53 2.64 5.56 6.78
C PHE A 53 4.05 4.92 6.91
N ALA A 54 4.80 5.25 7.96
CA ALA A 54 6.11 4.70 8.26
C ALA A 54 5.99 3.43 9.13
N LYS A 55 6.60 2.33 8.67
CA LYS A 55 6.59 1.05 9.38
C LYS A 55 7.23 1.18 10.78
N ASN A 56 6.60 0.56 11.77
CA ASN A 56 7.00 0.58 13.20
C ASN A 56 6.94 1.96 13.87
N TRP A 57 6.32 2.96 13.23
CA TRP A 57 6.06 4.27 13.81
C TRP A 57 4.56 4.47 14.03
N PHE A 58 4.23 4.99 15.19
CA PHE A 58 2.85 5.24 15.60
C PHE A 58 2.66 6.70 15.97
N GLU A 59 1.46 7.22 15.75
CA GLU A 59 1.07 8.58 16.06
C GLU A 59 0.25 8.62 17.35
N ILE A 60 0.51 9.62 18.18
CA ILE A 60 -0.25 9.98 19.37
C ILE A 60 -0.54 11.48 19.36
N PRO A 61 -1.65 11.93 19.95
CA PRO A 61 -2.06 13.34 19.88
C PRO A 61 -1.12 14.25 20.68
N THR A 62 -0.63 13.83 21.84
CA THR A 62 0.19 14.71 22.68
C THR A 62 1.37 13.96 23.27
N TYR A 63 2.34 14.72 23.77
CA TYR A 63 3.42 14.14 24.57
C TYR A 63 2.79 13.50 25.81
N PRO A 64 2.99 12.20 26.05
CA PRO A 64 2.22 11.48 27.04
C PRO A 64 2.69 11.78 28.45
N GLU A 65 1.76 12.07 29.36
CA GLU A 65 2.07 12.18 30.79
C GLU A 65 1.98 10.82 31.50
N LYS A 66 1.08 9.96 31.04
CA LYS A 66 0.81 8.63 31.61
C LYS A 66 0.73 7.57 30.54
N VAL A 67 1.30 6.40 30.83
CA VAL A 67 1.20 5.21 30.01
C VAL A 67 0.56 4.09 30.81
N GLU A 68 -0.51 3.52 30.28
CA GLU A 68 -1.30 2.47 30.92
C GLU A 68 -1.42 1.27 29.99
N ALA A 69 -1.47 0.05 30.53
CA ALA A 69 -1.92 -1.12 29.78
C ALA A 69 -3.26 -1.60 30.31
N LEU A 70 -4.13 -1.99 29.39
CA LEU A 70 -5.36 -2.69 29.71
C LEU A 70 -5.05 -4.17 29.93
N ILE A 71 -5.22 -4.63 31.18
CA ILE A 71 -5.15 -6.04 31.51
C ILE A 71 -6.55 -6.61 31.44
N THR A 72 -6.78 -7.46 30.44
CA THR A 72 -8.07 -8.14 30.25
C THR A 72 -7.99 -9.58 30.68
N GLY A 73 -9.02 -10.06 31.37
CA GLY A 73 -9.20 -11.48 31.62
C GLY A 73 -8.20 -12.12 32.58
N GLU A 74 -7.70 -11.35 33.57
CA GLU A 74 -6.87 -11.92 34.63
C GLU A 74 -7.68 -13.01 35.35
N LYS A 75 -7.13 -14.23 35.37
CA LYS A 75 -7.77 -15.39 35.99
C LYS A 75 -7.30 -15.50 37.43
N GLN A 76 -8.19 -15.18 38.37
CA GLN A 76 -7.96 -15.35 39.80
C GLN A 76 -8.72 -16.59 40.33
N ASN A 77 -8.36 -17.03 41.53
CA ASN A 77 -9.00 -18.14 42.25
C ASN A 77 -9.14 -19.42 41.43
N ARG A 78 -8.04 -19.90 40.85
CA ARG A 78 -8.01 -21.20 40.17
C ARG A 78 -8.38 -22.30 41.15
N ARG A 79 -9.46 -23.02 40.88
CA ARG A 79 -9.97 -24.11 41.73
C ARG A 79 -10.56 -25.24 40.90
N PHE A 80 -10.35 -26.46 41.36
CA PHE A 80 -10.98 -27.65 40.81
C PHE A 80 -12.34 -27.81 41.46
N LYS A 81 -13.41 -27.77 40.66
CA LYS A 81 -14.79 -27.91 41.11
C LYS A 81 -15.34 -29.27 40.67
N LEU A 82 -15.91 -30.00 41.61
CA LEU A 82 -16.48 -31.33 41.37
C LEU A 82 -17.57 -31.23 40.29
N LYS A 83 -17.50 -32.08 39.26
CA LYS A 83 -18.44 -32.06 38.12
C LYS A 83 -19.85 -32.43 38.57
N ASP A 84 -19.95 -33.42 39.44
CA ASP A 84 -21.19 -33.88 40.03
C ASP A 84 -21.22 -33.54 41.52
N LYS A 85 -22.15 -32.65 41.90
CA LYS A 85 -22.28 -32.18 43.28
C LYS A 85 -22.77 -33.26 44.23
N GLU A 86 -23.40 -34.32 43.72
CA GLU A 86 -23.93 -35.42 44.54
C GLU A 86 -22.85 -36.36 45.06
N LEU A 87 -21.67 -36.38 44.40
CA LEU A 87 -20.50 -37.16 44.81
C LEU A 87 -19.70 -36.52 45.95
N GLN A 88 -20.17 -35.39 46.48
CA GLN A 88 -19.52 -34.70 47.58
C GLN A 88 -19.44 -35.61 48.80
N SER A 89 -18.24 -35.80 49.32
CA SER A 89 -17.99 -36.54 50.55
C SER A 89 -16.83 -35.93 51.32
N THR A 90 -16.58 -36.41 52.54
CA THR A 90 -15.39 -36.01 53.31
C THR A 90 -14.08 -36.31 52.59
N LYS A 91 -14.07 -37.25 51.62
CA LYS A 91 -12.91 -37.57 50.78
C LYS A 91 -12.91 -36.84 49.43
N LEU A 92 -14.05 -36.31 48.99
CA LEU A 92 -14.24 -35.60 47.73
C LEU A 92 -14.85 -34.22 48.04
N PRO A 93 -14.02 -33.22 48.37
CA PRO A 93 -14.50 -31.87 48.63
C PRO A 93 -15.14 -31.25 47.38
N LEU A 94 -16.03 -30.28 47.55
CA LEU A 94 -16.69 -29.59 46.43
C LEU A 94 -15.72 -28.78 45.57
N GLU A 95 -14.75 -28.13 46.22
CA GLU A 95 -13.77 -27.24 45.60
C GLU A 95 -12.39 -27.54 46.19
N ILE A 96 -11.39 -27.72 45.32
CA ILE A 96 -9.99 -27.93 45.69
C ILE A 96 -9.19 -26.73 45.14
N PRO A 97 -8.50 -25.95 45.99
CA PRO A 97 -7.59 -24.90 45.55
C PRO A 97 -6.50 -25.47 44.63
N TYR A 98 -6.11 -24.72 43.60
CA TYR A 98 -5.12 -25.20 42.63
C TYR A 98 -3.78 -25.59 43.27
N ASP A 99 -3.36 -24.91 44.33
CA ASP A 99 -2.11 -25.17 45.04
C ASP A 99 -2.13 -26.51 45.82
N GLU A 100 -3.33 -27.01 46.15
CA GLU A 100 -3.54 -28.27 46.87
C GLU A 100 -3.74 -29.47 45.93
N ARG A 101 -3.60 -29.28 44.61
CA ARG A 101 -3.83 -30.34 43.60
C ARG A 101 -3.01 -31.62 43.85
N ASN A 102 -1.81 -31.48 44.42
CA ASN A 102 -0.87 -32.58 44.63
C ASN A 102 -1.31 -33.53 45.78
N VAL A 103 -2.34 -33.15 46.54
CA VAL A 103 -2.91 -33.99 47.63
C VAL A 103 -3.78 -35.11 47.06
N PHE A 104 -4.28 -34.95 45.84
CA PHE A 104 -5.15 -35.90 45.16
C PHE A 104 -4.42 -36.57 44.02
N ASP A 105 -4.76 -37.83 43.76
CA ASP A 105 -4.27 -38.56 42.59
C ASP A 105 -4.72 -37.83 41.31
N GLU A 106 -3.81 -37.64 40.34
CA GLU A 106 -4.07 -36.90 39.11
C GLU A 106 -5.24 -37.52 38.34
N ASP A 107 -5.32 -38.86 38.32
CA ASP A 107 -6.38 -39.60 37.65
C ASP A 107 -7.76 -39.31 38.27
N VAL A 108 -7.83 -39.16 39.59
CA VAL A 108 -9.07 -38.83 40.32
C VAL A 108 -9.44 -37.36 40.09
N LEU A 109 -8.45 -36.47 40.12
CA LEU A 109 -8.62 -35.03 39.96
C LEU A 109 -9.20 -34.69 38.57
N TYR A 110 -8.58 -35.19 37.48
CA TYR A 110 -9.03 -34.88 36.11
C TYR A 110 -10.34 -35.59 35.73
N SER A 111 -10.61 -36.75 36.33
CA SER A 111 -11.85 -37.50 36.08
C SER A 111 -13.06 -36.83 36.74
N LEU A 112 -12.97 -36.50 38.03
CA LEU A 112 -14.11 -36.05 38.84
C LEU A 112 -14.25 -34.53 38.93
N TYR A 113 -13.18 -33.77 38.73
CA TYR A 113 -13.19 -32.32 38.87
C TYR A 113 -12.99 -31.60 37.53
N SER A 114 -13.46 -30.36 37.48
CA SER A 114 -13.29 -29.42 36.38
C SER A 114 -12.52 -28.18 36.85
N LEU A 115 -11.53 -27.75 36.09
CA LEU A 115 -10.77 -26.54 36.42
C LEU A 115 -11.65 -25.31 36.16
N THR A 116 -11.95 -24.57 37.21
CA THR A 116 -12.70 -23.32 37.18
C THR A 116 -11.84 -22.17 37.70
N TYR A 117 -12.13 -20.96 37.23
CA TYR A 117 -11.44 -19.74 37.61
C TYR A 117 -12.41 -18.58 37.55
N ASP A 118 -12.21 -17.60 38.41
CA ASP A 118 -12.94 -16.34 38.35
C ASP A 118 -12.17 -15.40 37.41
N VAL A 119 -12.87 -14.76 36.49
CA VAL A 119 -12.28 -13.76 35.60
C VAL A 119 -12.50 -12.40 36.23
N VAL A 120 -11.41 -11.72 36.55
CA VAL A 120 -11.44 -10.36 37.10
C VAL A 120 -11.86 -9.40 35.98
N PRO A 121 -12.72 -8.41 36.25
CA PRO A 121 -13.04 -7.36 35.29
C PRO A 121 -11.79 -6.58 34.88
N ASP A 122 -11.81 -6.03 33.68
CA ASP A 122 -10.67 -5.34 33.09
C ASP A 122 -10.24 -4.13 33.93
N TYR A 123 -8.92 -3.98 34.12
CA TYR A 123 -8.34 -2.86 34.85
C TYR A 123 -7.08 -2.33 34.18
N LEU A 124 -6.78 -1.06 34.45
CA LEU A 124 -5.63 -0.34 33.91
C LEU A 124 -4.46 -0.43 34.89
N VAL A 125 -3.27 -0.68 34.36
CA VAL A 125 -2.02 -0.68 35.14
C VAL A 125 -1.06 0.33 34.56
N LEU A 126 -0.53 1.20 35.42
CA LEU A 126 0.54 2.14 35.06
C LEU A 126 1.81 1.38 34.71
N ILE A 127 2.38 1.69 33.56
CA ILE A 127 3.63 1.11 33.08
C ILE A 127 4.72 2.17 33.12
N ASP A 128 5.86 1.81 33.71
CA ASP A 128 7.05 2.65 33.70
C ASP A 128 7.72 2.59 32.32
N VAL A 129 7.67 3.70 31.61
CA VAL A 129 8.20 3.88 30.25
C VAL A 129 9.23 4.99 30.26
N ASN A 130 10.39 4.72 29.69
CA ASN A 130 11.44 5.71 29.47
C ASN A 130 11.33 6.26 28.04
N PHE A 131 11.00 7.54 27.93
CA PHE A 131 10.91 8.25 26.66
C PHE A 131 12.26 8.85 26.26
N ASN A 132 12.76 8.45 25.09
CA ASN A 132 13.93 9.03 24.46
C ASN A 132 13.49 10.05 23.40
N LEU A 133 13.62 11.34 23.69
CA LEU A 133 13.29 12.41 22.73
C LEU A 133 14.35 12.45 21.62
N ILE A 134 13.94 12.11 20.40
CA ILE A 134 14.82 12.15 19.22
C ILE A 134 14.98 13.58 18.72
N CYS A 135 13.86 14.26 18.47
CA CYS A 135 13.86 15.64 17.99
C CYS A 135 12.51 16.35 18.25
N GLU A 136 12.55 17.68 18.21
CA GLU A 136 11.38 18.55 18.18
C GLU A 136 11.33 19.24 16.81
N VAL A 137 10.15 19.27 16.18
CA VAL A 137 9.94 19.80 14.84
C VAL A 137 8.92 20.94 14.89
N ASP A 138 9.39 22.14 14.58
CA ASP A 138 8.59 23.37 14.65
C ASP A 138 7.75 23.67 13.41
N ASN A 139 8.06 23.04 12.26
CA ASN A 139 7.39 23.27 10.97
C ASN A 139 6.91 21.94 10.37
N PHE A 140 6.24 21.11 11.16
CA PHE A 140 5.72 19.86 10.65
C PHE A 140 4.60 20.12 9.63
N ARG A 141 4.59 19.33 8.55
CA ARG A 141 3.52 19.30 7.55
C ARG A 141 3.08 17.86 7.40
N GLU A 142 1.78 17.63 7.35
CA GLU A 142 1.23 16.30 7.16
C GLU A 142 1.60 15.73 5.80
N THR A 143 2.10 14.49 5.82
CA THR A 143 2.60 13.83 4.63
C THR A 143 1.47 13.62 3.63
N PRO A 144 1.72 13.89 2.34
CA PRO A 144 0.68 13.72 1.33
C PRO A 144 0.44 12.23 1.10
N GLU A 145 -0.82 11.84 0.95
CA GLU A 145 -1.16 10.44 0.72
C GLU A 145 -0.88 10.03 -0.74
N PHE A 146 -0.05 9.01 -0.93
CA PHE A 146 0.14 8.34 -2.20
C PHE A 146 -0.69 7.06 -2.22
N ASN A 147 -1.64 6.99 -3.15
CA ASN A 147 -2.41 5.78 -3.40
C ASN A 147 -2.79 5.74 -4.87
N TYR A 148 -1.83 5.36 -5.70
CA TYR A 148 -2.05 5.23 -7.13
C TYR A 148 -2.19 3.77 -7.52
N PRO A 149 -3.28 3.37 -8.18
CA PRO A 149 -3.42 2.01 -8.68
C PRO A 149 -2.39 1.75 -9.77
N ALA A 150 -1.71 0.62 -9.69
CA ALA A 150 -0.69 0.20 -10.64
C ALA A 150 -0.80 -1.31 -10.91
N VAL A 151 -0.34 -1.72 -12.08
CA VAL A 151 -0.32 -3.15 -12.46
C VAL A 151 1.08 -3.53 -12.89
N ARG A 152 1.67 -4.50 -12.18
CA ARG A 152 2.93 -5.13 -12.56
C ARG A 152 2.69 -6.56 -13.02
N LYS A 153 3.52 -7.01 -13.94
CA LYS A 153 3.57 -8.42 -14.32
C LYS A 153 4.42 -9.19 -13.31
N TYR A 154 3.85 -10.22 -12.72
CA TYR A 154 4.55 -11.17 -11.85
C TYR A 154 4.36 -12.57 -12.42
N ASP A 155 5.47 -13.21 -12.80
CA ASP A 155 5.52 -14.45 -13.57
C ASP A 155 4.71 -14.35 -14.89
N PHE A 156 3.54 -14.99 -14.92
CA PHE A 156 2.65 -15.07 -16.08
C PHE A 156 1.32 -14.33 -15.87
N SER A 157 1.15 -13.66 -14.72
CA SER A 157 -0.09 -12.98 -14.34
C SER A 157 0.13 -11.51 -14.02
N ASP A 158 -0.89 -10.71 -14.30
CA ASP A 158 -0.95 -9.32 -13.89
C ASP A 158 -1.35 -9.23 -12.41
N GLN A 159 -0.53 -8.57 -11.60
CA GLN A 159 -0.82 -8.27 -10.20
C GLN A 159 -1.12 -6.78 -10.05
N GLN A 160 -2.33 -6.49 -9.56
CA GLN A 160 -2.69 -5.15 -9.11
C GLN A 160 -2.00 -4.86 -7.77
N TYR A 161 -1.43 -3.66 -7.67
CA TYR A 161 -0.87 -3.12 -6.44
C TYR A 161 -1.08 -1.61 -6.39
N SER A 162 -0.94 -1.00 -5.23
CA SER A 162 -0.94 0.46 -5.10
C SER A 162 0.46 0.97 -4.88
N VAL A 163 0.84 2.04 -5.58
CA VAL A 163 2.03 2.82 -5.26
C VAL A 163 1.68 3.71 -4.06
N ILE A 164 2.31 3.39 -2.92
CA ILE A 164 2.12 4.07 -1.64
C ILE A 164 3.36 4.87 -1.25
N ASN A 165 3.31 5.66 -0.17
CA ASN A 165 4.46 6.47 0.29
C ASN A 165 5.74 5.63 0.48
N GLN A 166 5.61 4.35 0.84
CA GLN A 166 6.75 3.44 1.01
C GLN A 166 7.52 3.14 -0.29
N ASN A 167 6.89 3.33 -1.46
CA ASN A 167 7.54 3.19 -2.76
C ASN A 167 8.47 4.37 -3.09
N ILE A 168 8.25 5.50 -2.44
CA ILE A 168 9.03 6.72 -2.65
C ILE A 168 10.41 6.52 -2.03
N LYS A 169 11.44 6.81 -2.81
CA LYS A 169 12.83 6.65 -2.40
C LYS A 169 13.40 8.00 -2.02
N HIS A 170 13.95 8.08 -0.82
CA HIS A 170 14.73 9.22 -0.37
C HIS A 170 16.23 8.95 -0.53
N SER A 171 17.04 9.99 -0.37
CA SER A 171 18.49 9.83 -0.28
C SER A 171 18.87 8.93 0.90
N LEU A 172 19.93 8.14 0.73
CA LEU A 172 20.45 7.30 1.82
C LEU A 172 20.90 8.14 3.02
N ILE A 173 21.46 9.33 2.76
CA ILE A 173 21.92 10.24 3.81
C ILE A 173 20.71 10.73 4.63
N ASP A 174 19.66 11.16 3.95
CA ASP A 174 18.44 11.65 4.60
C ASP A 174 17.76 10.52 5.38
N SER A 175 17.73 9.30 4.82
CA SER A 175 17.17 8.11 5.50
C SER A 175 17.94 7.70 6.77
N ILE A 176 19.20 8.14 6.93
CA ILE A 176 20.01 7.88 8.12
C ILE A 176 19.83 9.00 9.16
N ILE A 177 19.72 10.26 8.71
CA ILE A 177 19.70 11.44 9.58
C ILE A 177 18.29 11.76 10.05
N VAL A 178 17.32 11.67 9.14
CA VAL A 178 15.94 12.11 9.34
C VAL A 178 15.08 10.88 9.66
N PRO A 179 14.34 10.89 10.79
CA PRO A 179 13.41 9.82 11.11
C PRO A 179 12.34 9.63 10.03
N ALA A 180 11.89 8.38 9.84
CA ALA A 180 10.96 8.01 8.77
C ALA A 180 9.68 8.88 8.69
N PRO A 181 9.01 9.25 9.80
CA PRO A 181 7.82 10.11 9.75
C PRO A 181 8.07 11.53 9.23
N LEU A 182 9.33 11.97 9.14
CA LEU A 182 9.71 13.32 8.72
C LEU A 182 10.32 13.35 7.31
N LEU A 183 10.52 12.18 6.69
CA LEU A 183 11.18 12.06 5.39
C LEU A 183 10.41 12.73 4.25
N ALA A 184 9.11 12.93 4.37
CA ALA A 184 8.31 13.59 3.34
C ALA A 184 8.78 15.02 3.00
N SER A 185 9.46 15.68 3.94
CA SER A 185 10.07 17.00 3.75
C SER A 185 11.42 16.97 3.02
N SER A 186 11.99 15.79 2.84
CA SER A 186 13.30 15.59 2.23
C SER A 186 13.20 15.26 0.74
N PRO A 187 14.28 15.49 -0.03
CA PRO A 187 14.33 15.13 -1.45
C PRO A 187 13.95 13.68 -1.69
N CYS A 188 13.12 13.47 -2.72
CA CYS A 188 12.50 12.17 -2.97
C CYS A 188 12.43 11.87 -4.47
N LYS A 189 12.27 10.59 -4.80
CA LYS A 189 12.10 10.13 -6.18
C LYS A 189 11.23 8.90 -6.28
N ILE A 190 10.51 8.80 -7.39
CA ILE A 190 9.78 7.59 -7.81
C ILE A 190 10.55 6.91 -8.93
N SER A 191 10.60 5.57 -8.91
CA SER A 191 11.34 4.86 -9.95
C SER A 191 10.62 4.94 -11.30
N SER A 192 11.40 4.96 -12.38
CA SER A 192 10.89 4.89 -13.76
C SER A 192 9.94 3.70 -13.99
N LYS A 193 10.15 2.58 -13.28
CA LYS A 193 9.28 1.40 -13.38
C LYS A 193 7.93 1.62 -12.70
N GLU A 194 7.92 2.16 -11.48
CA GLU A 194 6.67 2.50 -10.78
C GLU A 194 5.89 3.55 -11.55
N MET A 195 6.58 4.56 -12.11
CA MET A 195 5.97 5.56 -12.97
C MET A 195 5.35 4.93 -14.23
N TYR A 196 6.06 4.00 -14.88
CA TYR A 196 5.52 3.25 -16.02
C TYR A 196 4.25 2.47 -15.68
N ASP A 197 4.28 1.69 -14.59
CA ASP A 197 3.14 0.88 -14.15
C ASP A 197 1.93 1.75 -13.80
N LEU A 198 2.18 2.89 -13.14
CA LEU A 198 1.18 3.87 -12.75
C LEU A 198 0.53 4.51 -13.98
N VAL A 199 1.33 5.07 -14.89
CA VAL A 199 0.80 5.75 -16.09
C VAL A 199 0.05 4.76 -16.98
N ARG A 200 0.58 3.54 -17.15
CA ARG A 200 -0.09 2.46 -17.89
C ARG A 200 -1.47 2.16 -17.32
N GLN A 201 -1.58 2.01 -16.01
CA GLN A 201 -2.86 1.72 -15.36
C GLN A 201 -3.81 2.92 -15.43
N HIS A 202 -3.32 4.13 -15.18
CA HIS A 202 -4.11 5.36 -15.28
C HIS A 202 -4.71 5.56 -16.67
N VAL A 203 -3.94 5.32 -17.73
CA VAL A 203 -4.45 5.38 -19.11
C VAL A 203 -5.50 4.29 -19.35
N LYS A 204 -5.28 3.06 -18.88
CA LYS A 204 -6.25 1.96 -19.04
C LYS A 204 -7.60 2.28 -18.39
N ASP A 205 -7.57 2.91 -17.23
CA ASP A 205 -8.78 3.19 -16.46
C ASP A 205 -9.56 4.40 -17.02
N ASN A 206 -8.89 5.33 -17.69
CA ASN A 206 -9.49 6.60 -18.15
C ASN A 206 -9.59 6.76 -19.68
N ILE A 207 -9.08 5.82 -20.49
CA ILE A 207 -9.11 5.96 -21.95
C ILE A 207 -10.54 5.89 -22.51
N ASN A 208 -10.87 6.81 -23.41
CA ASN A 208 -12.14 6.76 -24.15
C ASN A 208 -11.97 5.92 -25.42
N PRO A 209 -12.57 4.72 -25.51
CA PRO A 209 -12.36 3.79 -26.62
C PRO A 209 -12.90 4.31 -27.96
N LYS A 210 -13.68 5.39 -27.96
CA LYS A 210 -14.15 6.06 -29.20
C LYS A 210 -13.05 6.91 -29.84
N LEU A 211 -12.19 7.51 -29.03
CA LEU A 211 -11.17 8.47 -29.46
C LEU A 211 -9.79 7.82 -29.59
N ALA A 212 -9.46 6.89 -28.71
CA ALA A 212 -8.16 6.26 -28.67
C ALA A 212 -8.24 4.77 -28.28
N ARG A 213 -7.22 4.02 -28.68
CA ARG A 213 -7.09 2.58 -28.43
C ARG A 213 -5.65 2.24 -28.06
N ILE A 214 -5.51 1.39 -27.06
CA ILE A 214 -4.22 0.81 -26.69
C ILE A 214 -3.88 -0.29 -27.70
N THR A 215 -2.74 -0.16 -28.39
CA THR A 215 -2.27 -1.15 -29.38
C THR A 215 -1.19 -2.06 -28.83
N SER A 216 -0.39 -1.57 -27.88
CA SER A 216 0.65 -2.33 -27.21
C SER A 216 0.46 -2.17 -25.71
N ASP A 217 0.27 -3.30 -25.01
CA ASP A 217 0.03 -3.34 -23.57
C ASP A 217 0.93 -4.42 -22.93
N TYR A 218 2.23 -4.15 -22.84
CA TYR A 218 3.22 -5.08 -22.28
C TYR A 218 3.86 -4.53 -21.01
N ASP A 219 4.64 -5.36 -20.32
CA ASP A 219 5.44 -4.97 -19.15
C ASP A 219 6.68 -4.14 -19.52
N PHE A 220 7.05 -4.10 -20.81
CA PHE A 220 8.23 -3.41 -21.32
C PHE A 220 7.93 -2.31 -22.35
N CYS A 221 6.73 -2.27 -22.92
CA CYS A 221 6.31 -1.19 -23.82
C CYS A 221 4.80 -0.97 -23.78
N PHE A 222 4.41 0.29 -23.93
CA PHE A 222 3.02 0.72 -23.95
C PHE A 222 2.81 1.69 -25.10
N GLU A 223 1.75 1.50 -25.89
CA GLU A 223 1.43 2.33 -27.05
C GLU A 223 -0.06 2.61 -27.13
N VAL A 224 -0.41 3.88 -27.33
CA VAL A 224 -1.76 4.38 -27.54
C VAL A 224 -1.85 5.00 -28.92
N LYS A 225 -2.80 4.53 -29.71
CA LYS A 225 -3.16 5.13 -30.99
C LYS A 225 -4.48 5.84 -30.91
N LYS A 226 -4.57 6.97 -31.58
CA LYS A 226 -5.82 7.71 -31.75
C LYS A 226 -6.57 7.17 -32.95
N ILE A 227 -7.89 7.06 -32.81
CA ILE A 227 -8.81 6.66 -33.86
C ILE A 227 -9.34 7.94 -34.51
N ILE A 228 -8.95 8.19 -35.75
CA ILE A 228 -9.40 9.35 -36.52
C ILE A 228 -10.38 8.84 -37.59
N PRO A 229 -11.64 9.29 -37.61
CA PRO A 229 -12.58 8.94 -38.65
C PRO A 229 -12.12 9.51 -39.99
N LEU A 230 -12.15 8.70 -41.04
CA LEU A 230 -11.85 9.15 -42.41
C LEU A 230 -13.05 9.92 -42.95
N LEU A 231 -12.78 11.03 -43.66
CA LEU A 231 -13.83 11.78 -44.37
C LEU A 231 -14.48 10.94 -45.47
N GLU A 232 -13.66 10.16 -46.20
CA GLU A 232 -14.12 9.23 -47.23
C GLU A 232 -13.65 7.80 -46.93
N PRO A 233 -14.56 6.81 -46.82
CA PRO A 233 -14.19 5.43 -46.54
C PRO A 233 -13.36 4.82 -47.67
N CYS A 234 -12.17 4.33 -47.36
CA CYS A 234 -11.30 3.68 -48.33
C CYS A 234 -11.59 2.17 -48.41
N THR A 235 -12.00 1.66 -49.58
CA THR A 235 -12.12 0.22 -49.83
C THR A 235 -10.82 -0.35 -50.40
N PHE A 236 -10.23 -1.33 -49.73
CA PHE A 236 -9.07 -2.05 -50.25
C PHE A 236 -9.32 -3.54 -50.37
N SER A 237 -8.71 -4.15 -51.39
CA SER A 237 -8.79 -5.58 -51.64
C SER A 237 -7.57 -6.30 -51.09
N TYR A 238 -7.77 -7.39 -50.34
CA TYR A 238 -6.67 -8.21 -49.82
C TYR A 238 -6.93 -9.70 -50.08
N ARG A 239 -5.86 -10.50 -50.06
CA ARG A 239 -5.94 -11.97 -50.10
C ARG A 239 -5.58 -12.50 -48.72
N ASP A 240 -6.41 -13.37 -48.17
CA ASP A 240 -6.14 -13.98 -46.87
C ASP A 240 -5.08 -15.07 -47.03
N MET A 241 -3.82 -14.71 -46.77
CA MET A 241 -2.68 -15.63 -46.88
C MET A 241 -2.68 -16.71 -45.79
N PHE A 242 -3.39 -16.49 -44.68
CA PHE A 242 -3.44 -17.39 -43.53
C PHE A 242 -4.64 -18.35 -43.56
N ALA A 243 -5.56 -18.19 -44.51
CA ALA A 243 -6.71 -19.08 -44.68
C ALA A 243 -6.28 -20.56 -44.79
N ARG A 244 -7.05 -21.46 -44.18
CA ARG A 244 -6.66 -22.88 -44.03
C ARG A 244 -6.63 -23.66 -45.36
N THR A 245 -7.38 -23.21 -46.37
CA THR A 245 -7.47 -23.88 -47.68
C THR A 245 -6.95 -23.04 -48.83
N LYS A 246 -6.29 -23.69 -49.80
CA LYS A 246 -5.70 -23.06 -51.00
C LYS A 246 -6.74 -22.30 -51.85
N LYS A 247 -7.99 -22.77 -51.86
CA LYS A 247 -9.13 -22.12 -52.53
C LYS A 247 -9.58 -20.83 -51.83
N GLN A 248 -9.47 -20.75 -50.50
CA GLN A 248 -9.79 -19.53 -49.75
C GLN A 248 -8.67 -18.49 -49.87
N ARG A 249 -7.40 -18.90 -49.88
CA ARG A 249 -6.26 -17.98 -50.12
C ARG A 249 -6.30 -17.28 -51.49
N GLY A 250 -6.95 -17.91 -52.47
CA GLY A 250 -7.13 -17.36 -53.81
C GLY A 250 -8.31 -16.39 -53.96
N LYS A 251 -9.19 -16.27 -52.95
CA LYS A 251 -10.31 -15.32 -52.98
C LYS A 251 -9.84 -13.92 -52.59
N ILE A 252 -10.31 -12.93 -53.34
CA ILE A 252 -10.09 -11.52 -53.04
C ILE A 252 -11.19 -11.08 -52.08
N HIS A 253 -10.80 -10.60 -50.91
CA HIS A 253 -11.67 -10.02 -49.91
C HIS A 253 -11.58 -8.50 -49.98
N PHE A 254 -12.71 -7.81 -49.80
CA PHE A 254 -12.76 -6.36 -49.74
C PHE A 254 -13.03 -5.94 -48.29
N LYS A 255 -12.26 -4.96 -47.80
CA LYS A 255 -12.49 -4.34 -46.50
C LYS A 255 -12.58 -2.84 -46.70
N THR A 256 -13.60 -2.24 -46.10
CA THR A 256 -13.76 -0.79 -46.03
C THR A 256 -13.10 -0.31 -44.73
N ALA A 257 -12.10 0.55 -44.83
CA ALA A 257 -11.57 1.30 -43.69
C ALA A 257 -12.37 2.58 -43.53
N THR A 258 -12.90 2.79 -42.33
CA THR A 258 -13.65 3.99 -41.93
C THR A 258 -12.85 4.90 -41.00
N SER A 259 -11.70 4.44 -40.51
CA SER A 259 -10.85 5.18 -39.58
C SER A 259 -9.37 4.89 -39.82
N LYS A 260 -8.53 5.87 -39.50
CA LYS A 260 -7.08 5.79 -39.49
C LYS A 260 -6.58 5.84 -38.04
N GLU A 261 -5.55 5.06 -37.76
CA GLU A 261 -4.92 5.01 -36.44
C GLU A 261 -3.56 5.72 -36.48
N ILE A 262 -3.32 6.65 -35.55
CA ILE A 262 -2.05 7.38 -35.41
C ILE A 262 -1.52 7.21 -34.00
N THR A 263 -0.24 6.86 -33.84
CA THR A 263 0.41 6.79 -32.54
C THR A 263 0.49 8.19 -31.92
N ILE A 264 -0.15 8.37 -30.77
CA ILE A 264 -0.16 9.64 -30.03
C ILE A 264 0.74 9.60 -28.80
N TYR A 265 0.93 8.41 -28.24
CA TYR A 265 1.71 8.23 -27.04
C TYR A 265 2.32 6.84 -27.04
N GLU A 266 3.61 6.80 -26.74
CA GLU A 266 4.36 5.56 -26.58
C GLU A 266 5.36 5.73 -25.44
N MET A 267 5.51 4.69 -24.62
CA MET A 267 6.50 4.69 -23.57
C MET A 267 7.10 3.31 -23.29
N THR A 268 8.32 3.34 -22.74
CA THR A 268 9.03 2.19 -22.15
C THR A 268 9.59 2.63 -20.80
N HIS A 269 9.81 1.70 -19.87
CA HIS A 269 10.58 2.04 -18.68
C HIS A 269 12.09 2.09 -18.99
N ASN A 270 12.83 2.93 -18.27
CA ASN A 270 14.22 3.29 -18.58
C ASN A 270 15.18 2.08 -18.61
N GLN A 271 14.95 1.08 -17.77
CA GLN A 271 15.80 -0.12 -17.71
C GLN A 271 15.69 -1.02 -18.95
N ARG A 272 14.53 -1.09 -19.61
CA ARG A 272 14.35 -1.90 -20.83
C ARG A 272 14.73 -1.14 -22.09
N ASN A 273 14.42 0.16 -22.13
CA ASN A 273 14.65 1.05 -23.27
C ASN A 273 14.29 0.39 -24.62
N TYR A 274 13.04 -0.09 -24.72
CA TYR A 274 12.61 -0.92 -25.84
C TYR A 274 12.62 -0.15 -27.18
N ASN A 275 13.48 -0.60 -28.10
CA ASN A 275 13.63 -0.18 -29.50
C ASN A 275 12.68 0.93 -30.01
N GLY A 276 13.10 2.18 -29.84
CA GLY A 276 12.45 3.36 -30.43
C GLY A 276 11.39 4.03 -29.55
N TYR A 277 10.89 3.35 -28.52
CA TYR A 277 9.91 3.91 -27.58
C TYR A 277 10.56 4.94 -26.67
N THR A 278 9.79 5.96 -26.27
CA THR A 278 10.28 7.00 -25.38
C THR A 278 10.42 6.48 -23.94
N PRO A 279 11.62 6.50 -23.33
CA PRO A 279 11.78 6.04 -21.96
C PRO A 279 11.18 7.03 -20.97
N ILE A 280 10.23 6.58 -20.16
CA ILE A 280 9.71 7.38 -19.04
C ILE A 280 10.79 7.51 -17.97
N LYS A 281 11.18 8.74 -17.67
CA LYS A 281 12.25 9.02 -16.71
C LYS A 281 11.75 8.86 -15.27
N GLU A 282 12.68 8.69 -14.35
CA GLU A 282 12.36 8.84 -12.92
C GLU A 282 11.99 10.29 -12.63
N PHE A 283 11.01 10.50 -11.76
CA PHE A 283 10.63 11.83 -11.31
C PHE A 283 11.30 12.06 -9.96
N SER A 284 11.95 13.20 -9.81
CA SER A 284 12.62 13.62 -8.59
C SER A 284 12.11 14.99 -8.19
N ALA A 285 11.83 15.16 -6.90
CA ALA A 285 11.35 16.42 -6.36
C ALA A 285 12.06 16.75 -5.04
N SER A 286 11.89 17.99 -4.58
CA SER A 286 12.51 18.48 -3.34
C SER A 286 11.84 17.89 -2.10
N ASN A 287 10.57 17.48 -2.22
CA ASN A 287 9.74 16.91 -1.17
C ASN A 287 8.59 16.10 -1.78
N GLU A 288 7.87 15.35 -0.94
CA GLU A 288 6.77 14.49 -1.38
C GLU A 288 5.55 15.24 -1.94
N TRP A 289 5.26 16.46 -1.48
CA TRP A 289 4.12 17.25 -1.99
C TRP A 289 4.35 17.69 -3.44
N GLU A 290 5.55 18.19 -3.72
CA GLU A 290 5.95 18.57 -5.08
C GLU A 290 5.96 17.36 -6.00
N LEU A 291 6.44 16.20 -5.53
CA LEU A 291 6.40 14.96 -6.31
C LEU A 291 4.97 14.56 -6.67
N LYS A 292 4.05 14.63 -5.70
CA LYS A 292 2.63 14.31 -5.92
C LYS A 292 2.02 15.23 -6.98
N GLU A 293 2.22 16.53 -6.84
CA GLU A 293 1.73 17.53 -7.80
C GLU A 293 2.29 17.29 -9.21
N MET A 294 3.59 16.99 -9.32
CA MET A 294 4.21 16.66 -10.62
C MET A 294 3.60 15.42 -11.26
N ILE A 295 3.30 14.37 -10.47
CA ILE A 295 2.66 13.15 -10.97
C ILE A 295 1.22 13.46 -11.41
N ASP A 296 0.43 14.12 -10.57
CA ASP A 296 -0.97 14.43 -10.84
C ASP A 296 -1.11 15.30 -12.11
N ASN A 297 -0.28 16.34 -12.23
CA ASN A 297 -0.25 17.21 -13.41
C ASN A 297 0.14 16.43 -14.68
N PHE A 298 1.17 15.59 -14.60
CA PHE A 298 1.60 14.76 -15.74
C PHE A 298 0.49 13.82 -16.22
N LEU A 299 -0.23 13.19 -15.30
CA LEU A 299 -1.32 12.28 -15.63
C LEU A 299 -2.51 13.02 -16.24
N SER A 300 -2.85 14.21 -15.74
CA SER A 300 -3.90 15.04 -16.30
C SER A 300 -3.56 15.48 -17.72
N GLU A 301 -2.39 16.08 -17.92
CA GLU A 301 -1.94 16.56 -19.23
C GLU A 301 -1.88 15.42 -20.26
N LEU A 302 -1.42 14.23 -19.84
CA LEU A 302 -1.40 13.06 -20.71
C LEU A 302 -2.80 12.67 -21.17
N MET A 303 -3.78 12.66 -20.25
CA MET A 303 -5.16 12.31 -20.60
C MET A 303 -5.79 13.37 -21.50
N ASP A 304 -5.49 14.66 -21.28
CA ASP A 304 -5.96 15.75 -22.14
C ASP A 304 -5.45 15.59 -23.58
N VAL A 305 -4.17 15.22 -23.76
CA VAL A 305 -3.60 14.93 -25.09
C VAL A 305 -4.28 13.70 -25.73
N ILE A 306 -4.54 12.66 -24.94
CA ILE A 306 -5.20 11.43 -25.43
C ILE A 306 -6.64 11.72 -25.87
N HIS A 307 -7.38 12.50 -25.07
CA HIS A 307 -8.79 12.81 -25.30
C HIS A 307 -9.05 14.00 -26.22
N ALA A 308 -8.05 14.82 -26.55
CA ALA A 308 -8.22 15.93 -27.48
C ALA A 308 -8.86 15.46 -28.80
N PRO A 309 -9.95 16.04 -29.31
CA PRO A 309 -10.53 15.61 -30.58
C PRO A 309 -9.58 15.93 -31.74
N ILE A 310 -9.39 14.98 -32.65
CA ILE A 310 -8.63 15.19 -33.89
C ILE A 310 -9.49 14.69 -35.06
N GLU A 311 -9.72 15.58 -36.02
CA GLU A 311 -10.49 15.29 -37.23
C GLU A 311 -9.61 15.53 -38.47
N GLU A 312 -9.87 14.81 -39.56
CA GLU A 312 -9.19 15.11 -40.82
C GLU A 312 -9.66 16.45 -41.38
N CYS A 313 -8.71 17.28 -41.83
CA CYS A 313 -9.02 18.57 -42.44
C CYS A 313 -9.78 18.35 -43.76
N PRO A 314 -11.02 18.87 -43.89
CA PRO A 314 -11.83 18.71 -45.11
C PRO A 314 -11.28 19.49 -46.31
N HIS A 315 -10.44 20.50 -46.08
CA HIS A 315 -9.82 21.32 -47.12
C HIS A 315 -8.46 20.78 -47.59
N CYS A 316 -7.92 19.76 -46.91
CA CYS A 316 -6.54 19.30 -47.09
C CYS A 316 -6.47 17.91 -47.78
N ASN A 317 -7.58 17.39 -48.32
CA ASN A 317 -7.69 16.05 -48.90
C ASN A 317 -7.07 14.95 -47.98
N GLY A 318 -7.28 15.04 -46.67
CA GLY A 318 -6.78 14.06 -45.69
C GLY A 318 -5.28 14.12 -45.37
N THR A 319 -4.57 15.18 -45.78
CA THR A 319 -3.14 15.36 -45.44
C THR A 319 -2.89 16.15 -44.16
N GLY A 320 -3.87 16.93 -43.71
CA GLY A 320 -3.81 17.71 -42.46
C GLY A 320 -4.87 17.25 -41.46
N TYR A 321 -4.64 17.52 -40.18
CA TYR A 321 -5.60 17.26 -39.11
C TYR A 321 -6.00 18.57 -38.44
N LEU A 322 -7.27 18.70 -38.08
CA LEU A 322 -7.78 19.77 -37.24
C LEU A 322 -7.77 19.29 -35.80
N GLN A 323 -7.14 20.08 -34.95
CA GLN A 323 -7.23 19.96 -33.51
C GLN A 323 -8.14 21.12 -33.08
N ASN A 324 -9.31 20.81 -32.53
CA ASN A 324 -10.18 21.88 -32.01
C ASN A 324 -9.51 22.39 -30.73
N GLU A 325 -8.84 23.54 -30.83
CA GLU A 325 -8.52 24.35 -29.67
C GLU A 325 -9.83 25.01 -29.23
N GLU A 326 -10.41 24.54 -28.11
CA GLU A 326 -11.37 25.36 -27.35
C GLU A 326 -10.62 26.42 -26.53
#